data_AF-A0A411ECE7-F1
#
_entry.id   AF-A0A411ECE7-F1
#
_cell.length_a   1.000
_cell.length_b   1.000
_cell.length_c   1.000
_cell.angle_alpha   90.00
_cell.angle_beta   90.00
_cell.angle_gamma   90.00
#
_symmetry.space_group_name_H-M   'P 1'
#
loop_
_entity.id
_entity.type
_entity.pdbx_description
1 polymer ?
#
loop_
_entity_poly.entity_id
_entity_poly.type
_entity_poly.pdbx_seq_one_letter_code
_entity_poly.pdbx_strand_id
1 'polypeptide(L)'
;MLLRTFNEKDKSSGFASYDFKRNSLTSLLSGPYRFGYPMKSELANQLLYTRESFTEFPDLWVADLDMNSPTKISEANPQQQEYNWGTNELVTWTSLDGIELTGMLVKPENFDPTKKYPMLVNFYERSSDGLYRHRAPSAGRSTINYSFYASRGYLIFNPDVHYRIGYPGESAYNCVIPGITSLIEKGFVDKDNIGVQGHSWGGYQIAYLVTKTDIFKAAEAGAPVPNMISAYGGIRWWTGLSRQFQYEHTQSRIGGTPWEYPTRYLENSPIFNIDKINTPLLIMHNDADGHVPWYQGIEFFVSLRRLGKPSWFLNYNGEPHWPLKLQNRKDFTIRMAQFFDHYLKGDPKPKWMERGVPAMEKGINQGYELTSPDK
;
A
#
# COMPACT_ATOMS: atom_id res chain seq x y z
N MET A 1 7.25 18.78 -30.23
CA MET A 1 6.32 18.48 -29.12
C MET A 1 7.14 18.00 -27.93
N LEU A 2 6.86 18.47 -26.72
CA LEU A 2 7.51 17.98 -25.50
C LEU A 2 6.77 16.73 -25.01
N LEU A 3 7.52 15.69 -24.70
CA LEU A 3 7.03 14.40 -24.20
C LEU A 3 7.66 14.10 -22.84
N ARG A 4 6.93 13.36 -22.00
CA ARG A 4 7.50 12.75 -20.80
C ARG A 4 7.97 11.34 -21.15
N THR A 5 9.14 10.98 -20.66
CA THR A 5 9.71 9.63 -20.80
C THR A 5 9.63 8.88 -19.46
N PHE A 6 9.56 7.57 -19.53
CA PHE A 6 9.61 6.68 -18.37
C PHE A 6 10.31 5.38 -18.78
N ASN A 7 11.30 4.96 -18.01
CA ASN A 7 12.02 3.72 -18.23
C ASN A 7 11.43 2.62 -17.35
N GLU A 8 10.85 1.59 -17.97
CA GLU A 8 10.17 0.51 -17.23
C GLU A 8 11.12 -0.36 -16.41
N LYS A 9 12.45 -0.32 -16.67
CA LYS A 9 13.45 -1.14 -15.97
C LYS A 9 13.96 -0.49 -14.69
N ASP A 10 14.52 0.71 -14.78
CA ASP A 10 15.10 1.43 -13.63
C ASP A 10 14.17 2.49 -13.03
N LYS A 11 12.98 2.66 -13.63
CA LYS A 11 11.93 3.62 -13.22
C LYS A 11 12.35 5.08 -13.35
N SER A 12 13.48 5.36 -13.98
CA SER A 12 13.92 6.72 -14.29
C SER A 12 12.90 7.37 -15.22
N SER A 13 12.80 8.69 -15.14
CA SER A 13 11.89 9.45 -15.99
C SER A 13 12.55 10.74 -16.45
N GLY A 14 11.88 11.45 -17.35
CA GLY A 14 12.45 12.64 -17.94
C GLY A 14 11.58 13.28 -18.99
N PHE A 15 12.21 14.09 -19.82
CA PHE A 15 11.58 14.80 -20.92
C PHE A 15 12.34 14.55 -22.23
N ALA A 16 11.59 14.49 -23.31
CA ALA A 16 12.13 14.39 -24.66
C ALA A 16 11.38 15.32 -25.61
N SER A 17 12.05 15.84 -26.63
CA SER A 17 11.41 16.53 -27.74
C SER A 17 11.18 15.57 -28.89
N TYR A 18 9.99 15.66 -29.49
CA TYR A 18 9.63 14.94 -30.70
C TYR A 18 9.44 15.90 -31.86
N ASP A 19 10.18 15.66 -32.95
CA ASP A 19 10.07 16.36 -34.22
C ASP A 19 9.27 15.50 -35.21
N PHE A 20 8.06 15.95 -35.56
CA PHE A 20 7.18 15.25 -36.50
C PHE A 20 7.71 15.22 -37.93
N LYS A 21 8.48 16.23 -38.35
CA LYS A 21 9.01 16.30 -39.72
C LYS A 21 10.15 15.31 -39.91
N ARG A 22 10.99 15.19 -38.89
CA ARG A 22 12.15 14.27 -38.89
C ARG A 22 11.83 12.88 -38.34
N ASN A 23 10.63 12.69 -37.78
CA ASN A 23 10.21 11.47 -37.11
C ASN A 23 11.25 11.03 -36.04
N SER A 24 11.76 12.00 -35.28
CA SER A 24 12.90 11.80 -34.38
C SER A 24 12.58 12.24 -32.96
N LEU A 25 13.02 11.44 -32.00
CA LEU A 25 12.95 11.72 -30.57
C LEU A 25 14.32 12.09 -30.03
N THR A 26 14.42 13.23 -29.34
CA THR A 26 15.65 13.69 -28.69
C THR A 26 15.42 13.77 -27.18
N SER A 27 16.23 13.07 -26.41
CA SER A 27 16.21 13.18 -24.94
C SER A 27 16.70 14.57 -24.53
N LEU A 28 15.94 15.25 -23.66
CA LEU A 28 16.29 16.57 -23.14
C LEU A 28 16.83 16.48 -21.71
N LEU A 29 16.12 15.73 -20.85
CA LEU A 29 16.46 15.54 -19.46
C LEU A 29 16.05 14.13 -19.06
N SER A 30 16.90 13.43 -18.31
CA SER A 30 16.57 12.12 -17.76
C SER A 30 17.33 11.92 -16.44
N GLY A 31 16.74 11.18 -15.52
CA GLY A 31 17.43 10.80 -14.30
C GLY A 31 16.58 9.96 -13.36
N PRO A 32 17.17 9.52 -12.24
CA PRO A 32 16.52 8.73 -11.20
C PRO A 32 15.57 9.60 -10.36
N TYR A 33 14.63 10.25 -11.04
CA TYR A 33 13.68 11.18 -10.49
C TYR A 33 12.32 10.97 -11.14
N ARG A 34 11.29 11.42 -10.46
CA ARG A 34 9.99 11.68 -11.05
C ARG A 34 9.86 13.19 -11.28
N PHE A 35 9.44 13.54 -12.49
CA PHE A 35 9.25 14.93 -12.88
C PHE A 35 7.77 15.32 -12.87
N GLY A 36 7.47 16.51 -12.33
CA GLY A 36 6.17 17.17 -12.46
C GLY A 36 5.92 17.68 -13.86
N TYR A 37 4.71 18.15 -14.14
CA TYR A 37 4.38 18.70 -15.46
C TYR A 37 5.10 20.04 -15.68
N PRO A 38 5.86 20.21 -16.78
CA PRO A 38 6.54 21.46 -17.06
C PRO A 38 5.55 22.50 -17.60
N MET A 39 5.66 23.73 -17.10
CA MET A 39 4.86 24.87 -17.51
C MET A 39 5.74 25.92 -18.15
N LYS A 40 5.39 26.38 -19.35
CA LYS A 40 6.12 27.45 -20.04
C LYS A 40 5.75 28.81 -19.46
N SER A 41 6.74 29.65 -19.20
CA SER A 41 6.52 31.06 -18.90
C SER A 41 5.89 31.79 -20.09
N GLU A 42 4.94 32.69 -19.81
CA GLU A 42 4.31 33.53 -20.83
C GLU A 42 5.27 34.61 -21.34
N LEU A 43 6.14 35.13 -20.47
CA LEU A 43 6.99 36.29 -20.73
C LEU A 43 8.46 35.94 -20.99
N ALA A 44 8.87 34.69 -20.74
CA ALA A 44 10.25 34.24 -20.89
C ALA A 44 10.34 32.89 -21.61
N ASN A 45 11.49 32.63 -22.24
CA ASN A 45 11.81 31.33 -22.85
C ASN A 45 12.30 30.34 -21.79
N GLN A 46 11.47 30.09 -20.78
CA GLN A 46 11.77 29.24 -19.64
C GLN A 46 10.61 28.29 -19.32
N LEU A 47 10.95 27.14 -18.72
CA LEU A 47 10.05 26.14 -18.20
C LEU A 47 10.18 26.08 -16.67
N LEU A 48 9.05 26.06 -15.97
CA LEU A 48 8.95 25.76 -14.54
C LEU A 48 8.47 24.31 -14.37
N TYR A 49 9.13 23.52 -13.53
CA TYR A 49 8.74 22.13 -13.25
C TYR A 49 9.14 21.72 -11.84
N THR A 50 8.73 20.53 -11.40
CA THR A 50 9.23 19.91 -10.16
C THR A 50 10.00 18.63 -10.47
N ARG A 51 10.93 18.29 -9.58
CA ARG A 51 11.69 17.05 -9.61
C ARG A 51 11.68 16.45 -8.22
N GLU A 52 11.37 15.16 -8.12
CA GLU A 52 11.32 14.44 -6.85
C GLU A 52 12.05 13.11 -6.93
N SER A 53 12.58 12.66 -5.79
CA SER A 53 12.95 11.26 -5.54
C SER A 53 12.33 10.84 -4.20
N PHE A 54 12.57 9.62 -3.72
CA PHE A 54 12.14 9.29 -2.36
C PHE A 54 12.78 10.23 -1.31
N THR A 55 14.03 10.67 -1.55
CA THR A 55 14.81 11.53 -0.65
C THR A 55 14.81 13.01 -1.05
N GLU A 56 14.50 13.35 -2.30
CA GLU A 56 14.42 14.72 -2.78
C GLU A 56 12.96 15.21 -2.80
N PHE A 57 12.66 16.26 -2.04
CA PHE A 57 11.36 16.91 -2.05
C PHE A 57 11.09 17.56 -3.43
N PRO A 58 9.83 17.57 -3.93
CA PRO A 58 9.44 18.23 -5.18
C PRO A 58 9.55 19.77 -5.15
N ASP A 59 10.77 20.28 -5.03
CA ASP A 59 11.08 21.70 -5.17
C ASP A 59 10.83 22.18 -6.61
N LEU A 60 10.67 23.48 -6.78
CA LEU A 60 10.53 24.17 -8.06
C LEU A 60 11.89 24.31 -8.74
N TRP A 61 11.93 23.96 -10.02
CA TRP A 61 13.08 24.10 -10.91
C TRP A 61 12.71 24.92 -12.14
N VAL A 62 13.65 25.73 -12.60
CA VAL A 62 13.54 26.49 -13.85
C VAL A 62 14.64 26.05 -14.81
N ALA A 63 14.30 25.84 -16.07
CA ALA A 63 15.24 25.56 -17.16
C ALA A 63 14.84 26.35 -18.41
N ASP A 64 15.70 26.36 -19.43
CA ASP A 64 15.30 26.85 -20.76
C ASP A 64 14.30 25.91 -21.45
N LEU A 65 13.86 26.25 -22.68
CA LEU A 65 12.88 25.46 -23.42
C LEU A 65 13.40 24.07 -23.86
N ASP A 66 14.72 23.88 -23.86
CA ASP A 66 15.39 22.63 -24.19
C ASP A 66 15.79 21.85 -22.92
N MET A 67 15.33 22.28 -21.74
CA MET A 67 15.66 21.74 -20.41
C MET A 67 17.15 21.84 -20.02
N ASN A 68 17.92 22.72 -20.65
CA ASN A 68 19.29 22.99 -20.24
C ASN A 68 19.35 23.98 -19.06
N SER A 69 20.51 24.00 -18.41
CA SER A 69 20.81 24.87 -17.26
C SER A 69 19.73 24.85 -16.16
N PRO A 70 19.29 23.67 -15.70
CA PRO A 70 18.26 23.57 -14.68
C PRO A 70 18.73 24.19 -13.36
N THR A 71 17.92 25.08 -12.79
CA THR A 71 18.20 25.80 -11.54
C THR A 71 17.07 25.57 -10.56
N LYS A 72 17.37 25.10 -9.34
CA LYS A 72 16.41 24.98 -8.25
C LYS A 72 16.13 26.36 -7.67
N ILE A 73 14.85 26.73 -7.53
CA ILE A 73 14.42 28.06 -7.07
C ILE A 73 13.57 28.03 -5.79
N SER A 74 13.36 26.85 -5.19
CA SER A 74 12.72 26.72 -3.89
C SER A 74 13.46 25.76 -2.97
N GLU A 75 13.15 25.89 -1.67
CA GLU A 75 13.50 24.93 -0.63
C GLU A 75 12.29 24.80 0.32
N ALA A 76 11.34 23.94 -0.04
CA ALA A 76 10.02 23.89 0.58
C ALA A 76 9.87 22.87 1.72
N ASN A 77 10.89 22.02 1.97
CA ASN A 77 10.84 21.00 3.02
C ASN A 77 12.17 20.81 3.77
N PRO A 78 12.82 21.89 4.27
CA PRO A 78 14.08 21.78 5.03
C PRO A 78 13.93 20.91 6.30
N GLN A 79 12.73 20.89 6.90
CA GLN A 79 12.43 20.08 8.10
C GLN A 79 12.61 18.57 7.91
N GLN A 80 12.72 18.08 6.67
CA GLN A 80 12.99 16.66 6.40
C GLN A 80 14.28 16.18 7.09
N GLN A 81 15.28 17.05 7.22
CA GLN A 81 16.57 16.74 7.86
C GLN A 81 16.44 16.42 9.35
N GLU A 82 15.30 16.75 9.98
CA GLU A 82 15.02 16.46 11.39
C GLU A 82 14.56 15.02 11.64
N TYR A 83 14.26 14.27 10.58
CA TYR A 83 13.71 12.91 10.66
C TYR A 83 14.65 11.89 10.03
N ASN A 84 14.71 10.70 10.63
CA ASN A 84 15.29 9.53 9.96
C ASN A 84 14.38 9.16 8.78
N TRP A 85 14.68 9.64 7.57
CA TRP A 85 13.70 9.62 6.49
C TRP A 85 13.58 8.24 5.83
N GLY A 86 14.70 7.76 5.31
CA GLY A 86 14.84 6.51 4.61
C GLY A 86 15.30 6.63 3.16
N THR A 87 15.68 5.49 2.59
CA THR A 87 16.05 5.32 1.18
C THR A 87 15.09 4.34 0.53
N ASN A 88 14.94 4.40 -0.80
CA ASN A 88 14.11 3.46 -1.54
C ASN A 88 14.90 2.88 -2.70
N GLU A 89 14.88 1.57 -2.87
CA GLU A 89 15.58 0.88 -3.95
C GLU A 89 14.69 -0.14 -4.65
N LEU A 90 15.02 -0.47 -5.90
CA LEU A 90 14.38 -1.54 -6.63
C LEU A 90 15.04 -2.86 -6.23
N VAL A 91 14.23 -3.86 -5.87
CA VAL A 91 14.67 -5.23 -5.62
C VAL A 91 14.01 -6.17 -6.60
N THR A 92 14.70 -7.26 -6.95
CA THR A 92 14.23 -8.29 -7.87
C THR A 92 14.24 -9.67 -7.23
N TRP A 93 13.31 -10.52 -7.64
CA TRP A 93 13.21 -11.93 -7.23
C TRP A 93 12.39 -12.71 -8.26
N THR A 94 12.43 -14.03 -8.19
CA THR A 94 11.62 -14.90 -9.05
C THR A 94 10.35 -15.32 -8.31
N SER A 95 9.19 -15.12 -8.93
CA SER A 95 7.90 -15.63 -8.42
C SER A 95 7.83 -17.16 -8.45
N LEU A 96 6.83 -17.73 -7.77
CA LEU A 96 6.57 -19.19 -7.85
C LEU A 96 6.17 -19.65 -9.25
N ASP A 97 5.74 -18.73 -10.12
CA ASP A 97 5.42 -19.01 -11.52
C ASP A 97 6.65 -18.86 -12.47
N GLY A 98 7.85 -18.64 -11.93
CA GLY A 98 9.08 -18.51 -12.72
C GLY A 98 9.27 -17.15 -13.40
N ILE A 99 8.43 -16.16 -13.08
CA ILE A 99 8.52 -14.79 -13.62
C ILE A 99 9.44 -13.97 -12.72
N GLU A 100 10.42 -13.27 -13.32
CA GLU A 100 11.20 -12.25 -12.63
C GLU A 100 10.31 -11.04 -12.31
N LEU A 101 10.24 -10.70 -11.03
CA LEU A 101 9.45 -9.59 -10.50
C LEU A 101 10.36 -8.51 -9.93
N THR A 102 9.78 -7.33 -9.81
CA THR A 102 10.42 -6.17 -9.17
C THR A 102 9.51 -5.58 -8.10
N GLY A 103 10.12 -4.85 -7.17
CA GLY A 103 9.40 -4.20 -6.08
C GLY A 103 10.27 -3.14 -5.42
N MET A 104 9.65 -2.30 -4.60
CA MET A 104 10.38 -1.32 -3.81
C MET A 104 10.78 -1.90 -2.45
N LEU A 105 11.98 -1.59 -2.00
CA LEU A 105 12.42 -1.78 -0.63
C LEU A 105 12.81 -0.42 -0.04
N VAL A 106 12.02 0.04 0.94
CA VAL A 106 12.35 1.22 1.73
C VAL A 106 13.11 0.79 2.97
N LYS A 107 14.22 1.46 3.23
CA LYS A 107 15.09 1.24 4.40
C LYS A 107 15.19 2.52 5.23
N PRO A 108 15.34 2.44 6.56
CA PRO A 108 15.75 3.58 7.37
C PRO A 108 17.03 4.23 6.82
N GLU A 109 17.23 5.53 7.02
CA GLU A 109 18.41 6.24 6.50
C GLU A 109 19.69 5.76 7.19
N ASN A 110 19.58 5.43 8.47
CA ASN A 110 20.62 4.83 9.29
C ASN A 110 20.67 3.29 9.20
N PHE A 111 20.24 2.71 8.07
CA PHE A 111 20.20 1.26 7.89
C PHE A 111 21.60 0.63 8.02
N ASP A 112 21.65 -0.41 8.85
CA ASP A 112 22.82 -1.25 9.11
C ASP A 112 22.51 -2.69 8.70
N PRO A 113 23.15 -3.24 7.65
CA PRO A 113 22.85 -4.58 7.14
C PRO A 113 23.18 -5.72 8.13
N THR A 114 23.92 -5.44 9.21
CA THR A 114 24.24 -6.43 10.25
C THR A 114 23.11 -6.57 11.29
N LYS A 115 22.14 -5.64 11.31
CA LYS A 115 20.98 -5.67 12.20
C LYS A 115 19.77 -6.31 11.54
N LYS A 116 18.86 -6.80 12.37
CA LYS A 116 17.55 -7.30 11.97
C LYS A 116 16.49 -6.22 12.20
N TYR A 117 15.64 -5.99 11.21
CA TYR A 117 14.56 -5.00 11.29
C TYR A 117 13.20 -5.69 11.09
N PRO A 118 12.16 -5.28 11.83
CA PRO A 118 10.80 -5.67 11.49
C PRO A 118 10.43 -5.11 10.11
N MET A 119 9.59 -5.82 9.37
CA MET A 119 9.23 -5.45 8.01
C MET A 119 7.72 -5.32 7.86
N LEU A 120 7.28 -4.27 7.16
CA LEU A 120 5.91 -4.13 6.70
C LEU A 120 5.84 -4.40 5.20
N VAL A 121 4.93 -5.28 4.82
CA VAL A 121 4.64 -5.59 3.43
C VAL A 121 3.38 -4.82 3.03
N ASN A 122 3.47 -4.04 1.96
CA ASN A 122 2.32 -3.38 1.34
C ASN A 122 2.31 -3.78 -0.14
N PHE A 123 1.17 -3.87 -0.82
CA PHE A 123 1.16 -4.13 -2.27
C PHE A 123 -0.18 -3.77 -2.88
N TYR A 124 -0.19 -3.66 -4.21
CA TYR A 124 -1.41 -3.48 -4.99
C TYR A 124 -1.31 -4.16 -6.36
N GLU A 125 -0.71 -3.51 -7.38
CA GLU A 125 -0.46 -4.12 -8.69
C GLU A 125 0.95 -3.78 -9.22
N ARG A 126 1.18 -2.53 -9.64
CA ARG A 126 2.47 -2.02 -10.11
C ARG A 126 2.92 -0.83 -9.27
N SER A 127 3.44 -1.12 -8.09
CA SER A 127 3.82 -0.08 -7.14
C SER A 127 5.24 0.44 -7.40
N SER A 128 6.10 -0.38 -8.04
CA SER A 128 7.50 -0.04 -8.34
C SER A 128 7.66 1.16 -9.27
N ASP A 129 6.66 1.48 -10.10
CA ASP A 129 6.65 2.69 -10.93
C ASP A 129 6.67 3.98 -10.09
N GLY A 130 6.39 3.88 -8.78
CA GLY A 130 6.54 4.93 -7.80
C GLY A 130 7.90 5.00 -7.10
N LEU A 131 8.95 4.33 -7.58
CA LEU A 131 10.28 4.25 -6.96
C LEU A 131 10.80 5.62 -6.50
N TYR A 132 10.69 6.62 -7.38
CA TYR A 132 11.16 7.98 -7.14
C TYR A 132 10.08 8.94 -6.63
N ARG A 133 8.93 8.45 -6.21
CA ARG A 133 7.89 9.32 -5.65
C ARG A 133 8.29 9.75 -4.23
N HIS A 134 8.30 11.05 -3.98
CA HIS A 134 8.46 11.59 -2.64
C HIS A 134 7.19 11.35 -1.82
N ARG A 135 7.35 10.92 -0.56
CA ARG A 135 6.24 10.57 0.33
C ARG A 135 6.42 11.26 1.68
N ALA A 136 5.92 12.48 1.80
CA ALA A 136 5.95 13.19 3.07
C ALA A 136 5.08 12.51 4.14
N PRO A 137 5.51 12.49 5.42
CA PRO A 137 4.70 12.02 6.53
C PRO A 137 3.35 12.72 6.55
N SER A 138 2.28 11.93 6.58
CA SER A 138 0.92 12.43 6.66
C SER A 138 0.01 11.36 7.24
N ALA A 139 -1.10 11.80 7.84
CA ALA A 139 -2.17 10.90 8.24
C ALA A 139 -2.78 10.27 6.97
N GLY A 140 -2.32 9.07 6.63
CA GLY A 140 -2.81 8.29 5.49
C GLY A 140 -4.30 7.96 5.60
N ARG A 141 -4.88 7.56 4.47
CA ARG A 141 -6.30 7.14 4.41
C ARG A 141 -6.50 5.65 4.13
N SER A 142 -5.49 4.97 3.58
CA SER A 142 -5.65 3.60 3.06
C SER A 142 -4.34 2.82 2.93
N THR A 143 -3.19 3.47 3.09
CA THR A 143 -1.88 2.85 2.94
C THR A 143 -0.97 3.33 4.07
N ILE A 144 -0.04 2.47 4.49
CA ILE A 144 1.08 2.91 5.35
C ILE A 144 1.83 4.08 4.72
N ASN A 145 2.34 4.98 5.56
CA ASN A 145 3.19 6.08 5.13
C ASN A 145 4.66 5.66 5.21
N TYR A 146 5.37 5.66 4.08
CA TYR A 146 6.66 4.97 4.00
C TYR A 146 7.76 5.65 4.81
N SER A 147 7.89 6.98 4.71
CA SER A 147 8.85 7.74 5.50
C SER A 147 8.53 7.65 7.00
N PHE A 148 7.25 7.68 7.38
CA PHE A 148 6.85 7.51 8.78
C PHE A 148 7.30 6.17 9.37
N TYR A 149 7.03 5.04 8.69
CA TYR A 149 7.41 3.73 9.21
C TYR A 149 8.92 3.46 9.09
N ALA A 150 9.60 3.93 8.04
CA ALA A 150 11.05 3.87 7.94
C ALA A 150 11.73 4.63 9.10
N SER A 151 11.22 5.81 9.46
CA SER A 151 11.69 6.58 10.61
C SER A 151 11.54 5.85 11.94
N ARG A 152 10.53 4.98 12.04
CA ARG A 152 10.27 4.11 13.21
C ARG A 152 11.06 2.81 13.22
N GLY A 153 11.97 2.62 12.26
CA GLY A 153 12.86 1.46 12.17
C GLY A 153 12.26 0.25 11.45
N TYR A 154 11.20 0.44 10.66
CA TYR A 154 10.68 -0.63 9.80
C TYR A 154 11.37 -0.64 8.44
N LEU A 155 11.59 -1.84 7.91
CA LEU A 155 11.71 -2.04 6.46
C LEU A 155 10.32 -2.01 5.84
N ILE A 156 10.20 -1.49 4.62
CA ILE A 156 8.94 -1.60 3.87
C ILE A 156 9.23 -2.29 2.55
N PHE A 157 8.62 -3.46 2.36
CA PHE A 157 8.66 -4.18 1.11
C PHE A 157 7.35 -3.97 0.35
N ASN A 158 7.47 -3.54 -0.91
CA ASN A 158 6.32 -3.24 -1.74
C ASN A 158 6.45 -3.89 -3.12
N PRO A 159 6.10 -5.18 -3.23
CA PRO A 159 6.22 -5.93 -4.46
C PRO A 159 5.18 -5.52 -5.51
N ASP A 160 5.58 -5.66 -6.77
CA ASP A 160 4.61 -5.74 -7.86
C ASP A 160 3.97 -7.13 -7.89
N VAL A 161 2.71 -7.18 -8.30
CA VAL A 161 1.93 -8.41 -8.42
C VAL A 161 1.55 -8.62 -9.87
N HIS A 162 1.99 -9.75 -10.42
CA HIS A 162 1.56 -10.23 -11.72
C HIS A 162 0.34 -11.13 -11.56
N TYR A 163 -0.69 -10.94 -12.39
CA TYR A 163 -1.97 -11.64 -12.23
C TYR A 163 -2.28 -12.60 -13.37
N ARG A 164 -2.63 -13.83 -12.99
CA ARG A 164 -3.28 -14.81 -13.87
C ARG A 164 -4.79 -14.65 -13.78
N ILE A 165 -5.46 -14.61 -14.93
CA ILE A 165 -6.92 -14.62 -15.00
C ILE A 165 -7.44 -15.88 -14.28
N GLY A 166 -8.44 -15.71 -13.42
CA GLY A 166 -9.08 -16.75 -12.62
C GLY A 166 -8.51 -16.93 -11.22
N TYR A 167 -7.26 -16.50 -10.98
CA TYR A 167 -6.52 -16.87 -9.76
C TYR A 167 -5.84 -15.66 -9.08
N PRO A 168 -6.52 -14.53 -8.88
CA PRO A 168 -5.89 -13.33 -8.33
C PRO A 168 -5.30 -13.52 -6.92
N GLY A 169 -5.90 -14.36 -6.07
CA GLY A 169 -5.38 -14.62 -4.72
C GLY A 169 -4.08 -15.42 -4.76
N GLU A 170 -4.07 -16.48 -5.56
CA GLU A 170 -2.87 -17.30 -5.80
C GLU A 170 -1.75 -16.48 -6.44
N SER A 171 -2.08 -15.65 -7.43
CA SER A 171 -1.12 -14.72 -8.03
C SER A 171 -0.46 -13.80 -6.99
N ALA A 172 -1.24 -13.25 -6.05
CA ALA A 172 -0.67 -12.46 -4.96
C ALA A 172 0.28 -13.28 -4.09
N TYR A 173 -0.09 -14.53 -3.74
CA TYR A 173 0.78 -15.44 -2.99
C TYR A 173 2.10 -15.72 -3.73
N ASN A 174 2.01 -16.11 -5.01
CA ASN A 174 3.14 -16.47 -5.86
C ASN A 174 4.09 -15.30 -6.11
N CYS A 175 3.61 -14.07 -6.05
CA CYS A 175 4.43 -12.86 -6.20
C CYS A 175 5.04 -12.41 -4.87
N VAL A 176 4.23 -12.32 -3.81
CA VAL A 176 4.61 -11.66 -2.55
C VAL A 176 5.49 -12.54 -1.67
N ILE A 177 5.14 -13.81 -1.49
CA ILE A 177 5.83 -14.70 -0.54
C ILE A 177 7.29 -14.95 -0.94
N PRO A 178 7.63 -15.27 -2.20
CA PRO A 178 9.03 -15.44 -2.61
C PRO A 178 9.86 -14.15 -2.47
N GLY A 179 9.24 -12.99 -2.66
CA GLY A 179 9.91 -11.70 -2.45
C GLY A 179 10.28 -11.49 -0.98
N ILE A 180 9.36 -11.83 -0.06
CA ILE A 180 9.63 -11.80 1.38
C ILE A 180 10.78 -12.76 1.73
N THR A 181 10.74 -14.02 1.26
CA THR A 181 11.78 -15.00 1.57
C THR A 181 13.14 -14.57 1.03
N SER A 182 13.19 -14.01 -0.19
CA SER A 182 14.42 -13.47 -0.77
C SER A 182 15.02 -12.35 0.09
N LEU A 183 14.20 -11.47 0.67
CA LEU A 183 14.68 -10.43 1.58
C LEU A 183 15.14 -11.00 2.94
N ILE A 184 14.50 -12.05 3.45
CA ILE A 184 14.94 -12.76 4.66
C ILE A 184 16.34 -13.34 4.46
N GLU A 185 16.61 -13.94 3.31
CA GLU A 185 17.91 -14.53 2.96
C GLU A 185 19.05 -13.50 2.92
N LYS A 186 18.74 -12.22 2.63
CA LYS A 186 19.73 -11.13 2.70
C LYS A 186 20.21 -10.82 4.12
N GLY A 187 19.58 -11.38 5.14
CA GLY A 187 20.11 -11.36 6.50
C GLY A 187 19.76 -10.12 7.33
N PHE A 188 19.02 -9.14 6.82
CA PHE A 188 18.65 -7.94 7.58
C PHE A 188 17.15 -7.87 7.96
N VAL A 189 16.31 -8.78 7.45
CA VAL A 189 14.89 -8.86 7.86
C VAL A 189 14.78 -9.74 9.10
N ASP A 190 14.04 -9.24 10.10
CA ASP A 190 13.54 -10.04 11.20
C ASP A 190 12.36 -10.90 10.72
N LYS A 191 12.64 -12.19 10.48
CA LYS A 191 11.67 -13.13 9.92
C LYS A 191 10.45 -13.38 10.81
N ASP A 192 10.56 -13.13 12.12
CA ASP A 192 9.50 -13.41 13.09
C ASP A 192 8.59 -12.18 13.30
N ASN A 193 8.96 -11.03 12.74
CA ASN A 193 8.30 -9.74 12.90
C ASN A 193 7.97 -9.08 11.54
N ILE A 194 7.16 -9.79 10.73
CA ILE A 194 6.68 -9.31 9.43
C ILE A 194 5.19 -9.01 9.51
N GLY A 195 4.81 -7.77 9.20
CA GLY A 195 3.42 -7.35 9.08
C GLY A 195 3.01 -7.18 7.62
N VAL A 196 1.70 -7.19 7.36
CA VAL A 196 1.15 -6.87 6.03
C VAL A 196 0.01 -5.87 6.13
N GLN A 197 -0.05 -4.92 5.21
CA GLN A 197 -1.06 -3.86 5.18
C GLN A 197 -1.59 -3.64 3.77
N GLY A 198 -2.90 -3.45 3.63
CA GLY A 198 -3.53 -3.21 2.34
C GLY A 198 -5.00 -2.84 2.48
N HIS A 199 -5.50 -2.08 1.50
CA HIS A 199 -6.87 -1.59 1.48
C HIS A 199 -7.54 -1.92 0.15
N SER A 200 -8.87 -2.12 0.16
CA SER A 200 -9.65 -2.46 -1.03
C SER A 200 -9.16 -3.78 -1.65
N TRP A 201 -8.67 -3.74 -2.89
CA TRP A 201 -8.04 -4.90 -3.53
C TRP A 201 -6.86 -5.48 -2.76
N GLY A 202 -6.06 -4.63 -2.10
CA GLY A 202 -5.02 -5.08 -1.18
C GLY A 202 -5.60 -5.76 0.06
N GLY A 203 -6.75 -5.28 0.55
CA GLY A 203 -7.48 -5.89 1.67
C GLY A 203 -8.02 -7.28 1.34
N TYR A 204 -8.54 -7.49 0.12
CA TYR A 204 -8.86 -8.82 -0.40
C TYR A 204 -7.62 -9.73 -0.41
N GLN A 205 -6.54 -9.27 -1.05
CA GLN A 205 -5.34 -10.09 -1.19
C GLN A 205 -4.78 -10.48 0.18
N ILE A 206 -4.78 -9.57 1.17
CA ILE A 206 -4.38 -9.89 2.54
C ILE A 206 -5.30 -10.92 3.16
N ALA A 207 -6.62 -10.72 3.07
CA ALA A 207 -7.60 -11.69 3.57
C ALA A 207 -7.37 -13.07 2.95
N TYR A 208 -6.95 -13.16 1.69
CA TYR A 208 -6.55 -14.41 1.06
C TYR A 208 -5.23 -14.96 1.61
N LEU A 209 -4.17 -14.15 1.63
CA LEU A 209 -2.83 -14.57 2.03
C LEU A 209 -2.79 -15.15 3.44
N VAL A 210 -3.49 -14.52 4.39
CA VAL A 210 -3.52 -15.00 5.79
C VAL A 210 -4.26 -16.32 5.97
N THR A 211 -4.98 -16.81 4.95
CA THR A 211 -5.55 -18.18 4.95
C THR A 211 -4.56 -19.23 4.42
N LYS A 212 -3.43 -18.80 3.84
CA LYS A 212 -2.47 -19.64 3.13
C LYS A 212 -1.10 -19.73 3.80
N THR A 213 -0.79 -18.82 4.71
CA THR A 213 0.52 -18.77 5.36
C THR A 213 0.46 -18.07 6.72
N ASP A 214 1.34 -18.48 7.63
CA ASP A 214 1.57 -17.86 8.94
C ASP A 214 2.83 -16.97 8.96
N ILE A 215 3.41 -16.63 7.80
CA ILE A 215 4.60 -15.75 7.74
C ILE A 215 4.35 -14.36 8.31
N PHE A 216 3.09 -13.92 8.33
CA PHE A 216 2.70 -12.62 8.86
C PHE A 216 2.39 -12.73 10.35
N LYS A 217 3.13 -11.98 11.15
CA LYS A 217 2.92 -11.82 12.59
C LYS A 217 1.69 -10.98 12.92
N ALA A 218 1.33 -10.05 12.03
CA ALA A 218 0.11 -9.22 12.13
C ALA A 218 -0.32 -8.71 10.75
N ALA A 219 -1.62 -8.49 10.55
CA ALA A 219 -2.16 -8.02 9.27
C ALA A 219 -3.21 -6.92 9.46
N GLU A 220 -3.18 -5.90 8.60
CA GLU A 220 -4.24 -4.91 8.45
C GLU A 220 -4.89 -5.06 7.07
N ALA A 221 -6.21 -5.29 7.06
CA ALA A 221 -7.00 -5.47 5.86
C ALA A 221 -8.16 -4.45 5.84
N GLY A 222 -7.95 -3.35 5.11
CA GLY A 222 -8.92 -2.30 4.90
C GLY A 222 -9.91 -2.62 3.78
N ALA A 223 -11.21 -2.38 4.01
CA ALA A 223 -12.34 -2.69 3.11
C ALA A 223 -12.19 -4.05 2.38
N PRO A 224 -11.97 -5.16 3.11
CA PRO A 224 -11.67 -6.45 2.49
C PRO A 224 -12.91 -7.05 1.80
N VAL A 225 -12.65 -7.97 0.86
CA VAL A 225 -13.67 -8.77 0.18
C VAL A 225 -13.38 -10.25 0.45
N PRO A 226 -13.90 -10.84 1.54
CA PRO A 226 -13.66 -12.25 1.87
C PRO A 226 -14.55 -13.22 1.06
N ASN A 227 -15.61 -12.73 0.42
CA ASN A 227 -16.60 -13.57 -0.24
C ASN A 227 -16.88 -13.07 -1.65
N MET A 228 -16.17 -13.63 -2.63
CA MET A 228 -16.26 -13.23 -4.04
C MET A 228 -17.67 -13.44 -4.61
N ILE A 229 -18.42 -14.43 -4.12
CA ILE A 229 -19.76 -14.74 -4.62
C ILE A 229 -20.76 -13.66 -4.18
N SER A 230 -20.86 -13.36 -2.89
CA SER A 230 -21.80 -12.33 -2.42
C SER A 230 -21.39 -10.95 -2.90
N ALA A 231 -20.08 -10.71 -3.03
CA ALA A 231 -19.54 -9.47 -3.55
C ALA A 231 -19.84 -9.25 -5.05
N TYR A 232 -19.85 -10.33 -5.86
CA TYR A 232 -20.24 -10.32 -7.27
C TYR A 232 -21.66 -9.80 -7.49
N GLY A 233 -22.61 -10.26 -6.66
CA GLY A 233 -24.01 -9.82 -6.69
C GLY A 233 -24.27 -8.43 -6.13
N GLY A 234 -23.23 -7.71 -5.66
CA GLY A 234 -23.37 -6.39 -5.06
C GLY A 234 -23.51 -5.24 -6.06
N ILE A 235 -24.02 -4.11 -5.56
CA ILE A 235 -24.12 -2.83 -6.30
C ILE A 235 -23.10 -1.84 -5.71
N ARG A 236 -22.49 -1.01 -6.58
CA ARG A 236 -21.73 0.17 -6.17
C ARG A 236 -22.68 1.30 -5.80
N TRP A 237 -22.91 1.53 -4.51
CA TRP A 237 -23.95 2.45 -4.01
C TRP A 237 -23.84 3.89 -4.53
N TRP A 238 -22.64 4.37 -4.88
CA TRP A 238 -22.49 5.73 -5.44
C TRP A 238 -22.87 5.84 -6.91
N THR A 239 -22.72 4.77 -7.69
CA THR A 239 -22.94 4.81 -9.14
C THR A 239 -24.16 4.01 -9.58
N GLY A 240 -24.72 3.16 -8.72
CA GLY A 240 -25.77 2.20 -9.07
C GLY A 240 -25.29 1.05 -9.96
N LEU A 241 -23.99 0.99 -10.28
CA LEU A 241 -23.45 -0.03 -11.18
C LEU A 241 -23.37 -1.39 -10.49
N SER A 242 -23.77 -2.43 -11.23
CA SER A 242 -23.45 -3.81 -10.89
C SER A 242 -21.94 -4.00 -10.73
N ARG A 243 -21.53 -4.81 -9.75
CA ARG A 243 -20.12 -5.15 -9.54
C ARG A 243 -19.66 -6.31 -10.42
N GLN A 244 -20.51 -6.91 -11.24
CA GLN A 244 -20.17 -8.11 -12.01
C GLN A 244 -18.96 -7.90 -12.96
N PHE A 245 -18.92 -6.78 -13.68
CA PHE A 245 -17.86 -6.48 -14.65
C PHE A 245 -16.44 -6.51 -14.05
N GLN A 246 -16.28 -6.10 -12.77
CA GLN A 246 -14.96 -6.10 -12.13
C GLN A 246 -14.47 -7.49 -11.77
N TYR A 247 -15.40 -8.40 -11.48
CA TYR A 247 -15.07 -9.79 -11.19
C TYR A 247 -14.79 -10.56 -12.45
N GLU A 248 -15.52 -10.30 -13.52
CA GLU A 248 -15.31 -11.01 -14.77
C GLU A 248 -14.04 -10.54 -15.50
N HIS A 249 -13.82 -9.23 -15.61
CA HIS A 249 -12.86 -8.68 -16.59
C HIS A 249 -11.74 -7.81 -16.01
N THR A 250 -11.97 -7.07 -14.92
CA THR A 250 -11.01 -6.03 -14.47
C THR A 250 -10.24 -6.44 -13.23
N GLN A 251 -10.42 -5.74 -12.11
CA GLN A 251 -9.54 -5.87 -10.95
C GLN A 251 -9.51 -7.28 -10.36
N SER A 252 -10.66 -7.96 -10.25
CA SER A 252 -10.69 -9.33 -9.71
C SER A 252 -10.50 -10.41 -10.76
N ARG A 253 -10.74 -10.12 -12.05
CA ARG A 253 -10.33 -10.95 -13.20
C ARG A 253 -10.52 -12.47 -12.99
N ILE A 254 -11.64 -12.88 -12.40
CA ILE A 254 -12.04 -14.29 -12.21
C ILE A 254 -12.29 -14.97 -13.57
N GLY A 255 -12.59 -14.17 -14.61
CA GLY A 255 -12.62 -14.62 -16.00
C GLY A 255 -13.97 -15.17 -16.46
N GLY A 256 -15.04 -14.96 -15.69
CA GLY A 256 -16.43 -15.30 -16.05
C GLY A 256 -17.35 -15.25 -14.83
N THR A 257 -18.61 -15.64 -15.01
CA THR A 257 -19.65 -15.57 -13.97
C THR A 257 -19.50 -16.70 -12.93
N PRO A 258 -20.12 -16.58 -11.73
CA PRO A 258 -20.15 -17.67 -10.75
C PRO A 258 -20.82 -18.95 -11.25
N TRP A 259 -21.66 -18.86 -12.29
CA TRP A 259 -22.35 -20.00 -12.87
C TRP A 259 -21.49 -20.73 -13.91
N GLU A 260 -20.59 -20.02 -14.59
CA GLU A 260 -19.62 -20.62 -15.52
C GLU A 260 -18.41 -21.20 -14.77
N TYR A 261 -17.91 -20.49 -13.75
CA TYR A 261 -16.72 -20.88 -13.01
C TYR A 261 -16.92 -20.93 -11.48
N PRO A 262 -17.88 -21.73 -10.97
CA PRO A 262 -18.22 -21.75 -9.54
C PRO A 262 -17.01 -22.02 -8.63
N THR A 263 -16.13 -22.94 -9.04
CA THR A 263 -14.92 -23.29 -8.28
C THR A 263 -13.95 -22.11 -8.14
N ARG A 264 -13.81 -21.26 -9.16
CA ARG A 264 -12.90 -20.09 -9.06
C ARG A 264 -13.39 -19.08 -8.03
N TYR A 265 -14.70 -18.88 -7.93
CA TYR A 265 -15.27 -18.00 -6.91
C TYR A 265 -15.11 -18.60 -5.51
N LEU A 266 -15.25 -19.92 -5.36
CA LEU A 266 -15.00 -20.63 -4.11
C LEU A 266 -13.52 -20.49 -3.67
N GLU A 267 -12.59 -20.81 -4.57
CA GLU A 267 -11.14 -20.80 -4.30
C GLU A 267 -10.61 -19.40 -3.96
N ASN A 268 -11.12 -18.36 -4.62
CA ASN A 268 -10.73 -16.97 -4.36
C ASN A 268 -11.53 -16.32 -3.23
N SER A 269 -12.38 -17.05 -2.51
CA SER A 269 -13.14 -16.50 -1.36
C SER A 269 -12.49 -16.90 -0.04
N PRO A 270 -11.75 -15.99 0.64
CA PRO A 270 -11.18 -16.22 1.97
C PRO A 270 -12.15 -16.77 3.00
N ILE A 271 -13.45 -16.45 2.89
CA ILE A 271 -14.49 -16.87 3.85
C ILE A 271 -14.51 -18.38 4.09
N PHE A 272 -14.18 -19.20 3.08
CA PHE A 272 -14.16 -20.66 3.18
C PHE A 272 -12.91 -21.22 3.87
N ASN A 273 -11.96 -20.38 4.26
CA ASN A 273 -10.69 -20.78 4.88
C ASN A 273 -10.36 -19.93 6.12
N ILE A 274 -11.34 -19.25 6.74
CA ILE A 274 -11.11 -18.38 7.91
C ILE A 274 -10.60 -19.18 9.12
N ASP A 275 -10.99 -20.45 9.23
CA ASP A 275 -10.51 -21.37 10.27
C ASP A 275 -8.98 -21.54 10.25
N LYS A 276 -8.34 -21.37 9.09
CA LYS A 276 -6.90 -21.47 8.88
C LYS A 276 -6.12 -20.22 9.28
N ILE A 277 -6.80 -19.09 9.53
CA ILE A 277 -6.14 -17.83 9.87
C ILE A 277 -5.61 -17.90 11.31
N ASN A 278 -4.30 -17.74 11.52
CA ASN A 278 -3.71 -17.58 12.86
C ASN A 278 -3.15 -16.17 13.11
N THR A 279 -2.94 -15.40 12.03
CA THR A 279 -2.46 -14.01 12.10
C THR A 279 -3.50 -13.09 12.73
N PRO A 280 -3.16 -12.31 13.78
CA PRO A 280 -3.99 -11.23 14.30
C PRO A 280 -4.35 -10.21 13.21
N LEU A 281 -5.64 -9.82 13.14
CA LEU A 281 -6.17 -8.99 12.06
C LEU A 281 -6.79 -7.67 12.56
N LEU A 282 -6.28 -6.55 12.05
CA LEU A 282 -6.94 -5.26 12.12
C LEU A 282 -7.75 -5.03 10.84
N ILE A 283 -9.05 -4.86 10.96
CA ILE A 283 -9.96 -4.60 9.83
C ILE A 283 -10.44 -3.16 9.94
N MET A 284 -10.38 -2.39 8.86
CA MET A 284 -11.02 -1.08 8.76
C MET A 284 -12.03 -1.08 7.63
N HIS A 285 -13.32 -0.86 7.92
CA HIS A 285 -14.35 -0.78 6.90
C HIS A 285 -15.47 0.17 7.36
N ASN A 286 -15.72 1.21 6.57
CA ASN A 286 -16.72 2.22 6.89
C ASN A 286 -18.10 1.85 6.34
N ASP A 287 -19.13 2.38 7.00
CA ASP A 287 -20.54 2.04 6.77
C ASP A 287 -21.16 2.80 5.58
N ALA A 288 -20.54 3.87 5.07
CA ALA A 288 -20.94 4.58 3.86
C ALA A 288 -20.05 4.26 2.64
N ASP A 289 -19.39 3.11 2.64
CA ASP A 289 -18.58 2.63 1.52
C ASP A 289 -19.45 2.32 0.28
N GLY A 290 -19.29 3.14 -0.77
CA GLY A 290 -19.99 2.96 -2.04
C GLY A 290 -19.25 2.13 -3.08
N HIS A 291 -18.05 1.61 -2.76
CA HIS A 291 -17.26 0.74 -3.64
C HIS A 291 -17.35 -0.73 -3.23
N VAL A 292 -17.21 -1.01 -1.94
CA VAL A 292 -17.31 -2.35 -1.37
C VAL A 292 -18.48 -2.37 -0.39
N PRO A 293 -19.42 -3.34 -0.49
CA PRO A 293 -20.49 -3.47 0.48
C PRO A 293 -19.93 -3.66 1.89
N TRP A 294 -20.34 -2.80 2.81
CA TRP A 294 -19.92 -2.81 4.22
C TRP A 294 -20.03 -4.20 4.89
N TYR A 295 -21.05 -4.98 4.50
CA TYR A 295 -21.26 -6.35 4.97
C TYR A 295 -20.11 -7.31 4.69
N GLN A 296 -19.23 -7.02 3.71
CA GLN A 296 -18.01 -7.79 3.48
C GLN A 296 -17.01 -7.66 4.66
N GLY A 297 -16.90 -6.45 5.24
CA GLY A 297 -16.11 -6.25 6.45
C GLY A 297 -16.75 -6.91 7.67
N ILE A 298 -18.08 -6.80 7.79
CA ILE A 298 -18.83 -7.41 8.89
C ILE A 298 -18.69 -8.93 8.86
N GLU A 299 -18.93 -9.58 7.71
CA GLU A 299 -18.87 -11.05 7.60
C GLU A 299 -17.47 -11.58 7.91
N PHE A 300 -16.42 -10.85 7.49
CA PHE A 300 -15.04 -11.24 7.80
C PHE A 300 -14.78 -11.18 9.31
N PHE A 301 -15.08 -10.04 9.93
CA PHE A 301 -14.84 -9.82 11.35
C PHE A 301 -15.66 -10.76 12.24
N VAL A 302 -16.95 -10.91 11.97
CA VAL A 302 -17.84 -11.77 12.77
C VAL A 302 -17.43 -13.25 12.64
N SER A 303 -16.95 -13.68 11.47
CA SER A 303 -16.42 -15.03 11.28
C SER A 303 -15.14 -15.27 12.07
N LEU A 304 -14.19 -14.34 12.04
CA LEU A 304 -12.97 -14.40 12.87
C LEU A 304 -13.32 -14.47 14.36
N ARG A 305 -14.23 -13.61 14.82
CA ARG A 305 -14.72 -13.62 16.19
C ARG A 305 -15.37 -14.94 16.59
N ARG A 306 -16.20 -15.51 15.70
CA ARG A 306 -16.86 -16.81 15.95
C ARG A 306 -15.86 -17.93 16.19
N LEU A 307 -14.71 -17.85 15.53
CA LEU A 307 -13.62 -18.83 15.63
C LEU A 307 -12.57 -18.45 16.70
N GLY A 308 -12.83 -17.43 17.51
CA GLY A 308 -11.92 -16.99 18.57
C GLY A 308 -10.58 -16.42 18.06
N LYS A 309 -10.52 -15.99 16.81
CA LYS A 309 -9.28 -15.46 16.20
C LYS A 309 -9.06 -13.99 16.64
N PRO A 310 -7.84 -13.58 17.03
CA PRO A 310 -7.55 -12.20 17.44
C PRO A 310 -7.87 -11.22 16.31
N SER A 311 -8.86 -10.36 16.53
CA SER A 311 -9.33 -9.44 15.49
C SER A 311 -9.93 -8.17 16.06
N TRP A 312 -9.76 -7.06 15.33
CA TRP A 312 -10.29 -5.74 15.65
C TRP A 312 -10.99 -5.15 14.43
N PHE A 313 -12.06 -4.39 14.66
CA PHE A 313 -12.83 -3.75 13.60
C PHE A 313 -12.94 -2.25 13.86
N LEU A 314 -12.33 -1.45 12.99
CA LEU A 314 -12.42 -0.01 12.97
C LEU A 314 -13.51 0.42 11.98
N ASN A 315 -14.44 1.22 12.47
CA ASN A 315 -15.51 1.81 11.67
C ASN A 315 -15.62 3.30 11.96
N TYR A 316 -15.43 4.11 10.93
CA TYR A 316 -15.64 5.55 11.00
C TYR A 316 -17.00 5.87 10.39
N ASN A 317 -18.00 6.03 11.24
CA ASN A 317 -19.39 6.22 10.80
C ASN A 317 -19.53 7.39 9.81
N GLY A 318 -20.24 7.13 8.72
CA GLY A 318 -20.48 8.04 7.62
C GLY A 318 -19.26 8.31 6.72
N GLU A 319 -18.10 7.70 6.99
CA GLU A 319 -16.96 7.79 6.07
C GLU A 319 -17.17 6.87 4.86
N PRO A 320 -16.66 7.26 3.68
CA PRO A 320 -16.75 6.46 2.47
C PRO A 320 -15.73 5.32 2.51
N HIS A 321 -15.34 4.80 1.34
CA HIS A 321 -14.38 3.70 1.18
C HIS A 321 -13.07 3.85 1.98
N TRP A 322 -12.69 5.05 2.41
CA TRP A 322 -11.58 5.34 3.31
C TRP A 322 -11.93 6.57 4.18
N PRO A 323 -11.30 6.75 5.35
CA PRO A 323 -11.46 7.97 6.14
C PRO A 323 -11.01 9.21 5.36
N LEU A 324 -11.89 10.20 5.21
CA LEU A 324 -11.61 11.50 4.61
C LEU A 324 -11.32 12.57 5.66
N LYS A 325 -12.09 12.60 6.75
CA LYS A 325 -11.94 13.61 7.80
C LYS A 325 -10.56 13.46 8.44
N LEU A 326 -9.87 14.58 8.66
CA LEU A 326 -8.50 14.57 9.17
C LEU A 326 -8.39 13.85 10.51
N GLN A 327 -9.36 14.02 11.41
CA GLN A 327 -9.40 13.33 12.70
C GLN A 327 -9.49 11.80 12.55
N ASN A 328 -10.26 11.30 11.58
CA ASN A 328 -10.42 9.87 11.35
C ASN A 328 -9.17 9.28 10.69
N ARG A 329 -8.55 10.03 9.77
CA ARG A 329 -7.25 9.66 9.19
C ARG A 329 -6.18 9.56 10.27
N LYS A 330 -6.12 10.54 11.18
CA LYS A 330 -5.19 10.55 12.32
C LYS A 330 -5.42 9.34 13.23
N ASP A 331 -6.66 9.14 13.68
CA ASP A 331 -7.04 7.99 14.52
C ASP A 331 -6.64 6.67 13.86
N PHE A 332 -6.98 6.48 12.58
CA PHE A 332 -6.62 5.27 11.83
C PHE A 332 -5.11 5.04 11.80
N THR A 333 -4.33 6.07 11.46
CA THR A 333 -2.87 5.93 11.42
C THR A 333 -2.24 5.67 12.79
N ILE A 334 -2.80 6.25 13.86
CA ILE A 334 -2.32 5.99 15.24
C ILE A 334 -2.60 4.54 15.61
N ARG A 335 -3.83 4.05 15.42
CA ARG A 335 -4.21 2.67 15.76
C ARG A 335 -3.43 1.66 14.93
N MET A 336 -3.26 1.91 13.64
CA MET A 336 -2.48 1.05 12.77
C MET A 336 -1.00 1.01 13.19
N ALA A 337 -0.40 2.16 13.56
CA ALA A 337 0.96 2.20 14.10
C ALA A 337 1.06 1.39 15.40
N GLN A 338 0.18 1.66 16.38
CA GLN A 338 0.18 0.93 17.66
C GLN A 338 -0.03 -0.57 17.50
N PHE A 339 -0.89 -0.98 16.57
CA PHE A 339 -1.13 -2.39 16.25
C PHE A 339 0.13 -3.07 15.73
N PHE A 340 0.82 -2.47 14.76
CA PHE A 340 2.07 -3.04 14.24
C PHE A 340 3.23 -2.92 15.23
N ASP A 341 3.34 -1.83 15.99
CA ASP A 341 4.38 -1.67 17.02
C ASP A 341 4.22 -2.74 18.12
N HIS A 342 2.99 -3.01 18.57
CA HIS A 342 2.72 -4.07 19.54
C HIS A 342 3.17 -5.44 19.04
N TYR A 343 2.77 -5.81 17.82
CA TYR A 343 3.03 -7.15 17.30
C TYR A 343 4.44 -7.38 16.76
N LEU A 344 5.08 -6.34 16.22
CA LEU A 344 6.35 -6.46 15.50
C LEU A 344 7.54 -5.87 16.26
N LYS A 345 7.30 -5.05 17.29
CA LYS A 345 8.35 -4.45 18.12
C LYS A 345 8.21 -4.77 19.61
N GLY A 346 7.10 -5.41 20.00
CA GLY A 346 6.85 -5.78 21.39
C GLY A 346 6.43 -4.61 22.27
N ASP A 347 5.99 -3.48 21.68
CA ASP A 347 5.44 -2.37 22.45
C ASP A 347 4.21 -2.85 23.26
N PRO A 348 3.93 -2.29 24.45
CA PRO A 348 2.78 -2.70 25.23
C PRO A 348 1.47 -2.52 24.44
N LYS A 349 0.50 -3.40 24.70
CA LYS A 349 -0.79 -3.40 23.99
C LYS A 349 -1.53 -2.08 24.26
N PRO A 350 -2.09 -1.38 23.27
CA PRO A 350 -2.92 -0.21 23.54
C PRO A 350 -4.29 -0.61 24.11
N LYS A 351 -4.86 0.21 25.00
CA LYS A 351 -6.15 -0.08 25.66
C LYS A 351 -7.30 -0.38 24.70
N TRP A 352 -7.33 0.29 23.54
CA TRP A 352 -8.36 0.04 22.53
C TRP A 352 -8.29 -1.40 21.96
N MET A 353 -7.12 -2.04 21.95
CA MET A 353 -6.99 -3.43 21.52
C MET A 353 -7.47 -4.41 22.59
N GLU A 354 -7.45 -4.02 23.85
CA GLU A 354 -7.85 -4.89 24.95
C GLU A 354 -9.37 -4.94 25.15
N ARG A 355 -10.02 -3.76 25.22
CA ARG A 355 -11.44 -3.66 25.58
C ARG A 355 -12.32 -3.03 24.49
N GLY A 356 -11.74 -2.62 23.37
CA GLY A 356 -12.41 -1.74 22.41
C GLY A 356 -12.60 -0.31 22.95
N VAL A 357 -13.30 0.53 22.20
CA VAL A 357 -13.70 1.88 22.64
C VAL A 357 -15.23 1.90 22.76
N PRO A 358 -15.79 2.02 23.98
CA PRO A 358 -17.24 2.11 24.17
C PRO A 358 -17.83 3.31 23.43
N ALA A 359 -19.08 3.19 22.97
CA ALA A 359 -19.77 4.26 22.25
C ALA A 359 -19.80 5.59 23.02
N MET A 360 -19.95 5.52 24.36
CA MET A 360 -19.96 6.69 25.24
C MET A 360 -18.59 7.38 25.38
N GLU A 361 -17.49 6.68 25.05
CA GLU A 361 -16.13 7.23 25.10
C GLU A 361 -15.66 7.76 23.74
N LYS A 362 -16.37 7.46 22.65
CA LYS A 362 -16.00 7.85 21.29
C LYS A 362 -15.90 9.38 21.17
N GLY A 363 -14.72 9.87 20.81
CA GLY A 363 -14.44 11.32 20.73
C GLY A 363 -13.97 11.96 22.04
N ILE A 364 -13.96 11.21 23.15
CA ILE A 364 -13.51 11.67 24.47
C ILE A 364 -12.26 10.90 24.89
N ASN A 365 -12.37 9.58 25.03
CA ASN A 365 -11.27 8.68 25.32
C ASN A 365 -11.14 7.67 24.17
N GLN A 366 -10.06 7.81 23.40
CA GLN A 366 -9.82 6.98 22.22
C GLN A 366 -9.13 5.65 22.55
N GLY A 367 -8.71 5.46 23.82
CA GLY A 367 -8.00 4.28 24.28
C GLY A 367 -6.59 4.14 23.72
N TYR A 368 -5.94 5.26 23.36
CA TYR A 368 -4.59 5.25 22.80
C TYR A 368 -3.53 4.94 23.86
N GLU A 369 -3.85 5.03 25.15
CA GLU A 369 -2.88 4.76 26.20
C GLU A 369 -2.43 3.30 26.12
N LEU A 370 -1.14 3.08 26.33
CA LEU A 370 -0.56 1.75 26.42
C LEU A 370 -0.96 1.11 27.75
N THR A 371 -1.24 -0.19 27.74
CA THR A 371 -1.41 -0.96 28.98
C THR A 371 -0.09 -1.01 29.72
N SER A 372 -0.13 -1.13 31.03
CA SER A 372 1.08 -1.46 31.79
C SER A 372 1.64 -2.80 31.27
N PRO A 373 2.97 -2.98 31.23
CA PRO A 373 3.53 -4.30 30.97
C PRO A 373 2.94 -5.28 31.98
N ASP A 374 2.46 -6.43 31.51
CA ASP A 374 2.09 -7.52 32.42
C ASP A 374 3.34 -7.85 33.25
N LYS A 375 3.22 -7.71 34.58
CA LYS A 375 4.32 -7.91 35.54
C LYS A 375 4.75 -9.36 35.65
#